data_AF-A0A1F4UKG9-F1
#
_entry.id   AF-A0A1F4UKG9-F1
#
_cell.length_a   1.000
_cell.length_b   1.000
_cell.length_c   1.000
_cell.angle_alpha   90.00
_cell.angle_beta   90.00
_cell.angle_gamma   90.00
#
_symmetry.space_group_name_H-M   'P 1'
#
loop_
_entity.id
_entity.type
_entity.pdbx_description
1 polymer ?
#
loop_
_entity_poly.entity_id
_entity_poly.type
_entity_poly.pdbx_seq_one_letter_code
_entity_poly.pdbx_strand_id
1 'polypeptide(L)'
;MVNKLSKGVSVLSTVAIMSFLFATKVSAQFMSFTTQNYDLPGPEEDLMVWVLKIINWLIGASALVAVVMIVFSGFRYITAAGDENRISKATKTLTFAIVGLVLCFISGMIVNFVLSNILNQ
;
A
#
# COMPACT_ATOMS: atom_id res chain seq x y z
N MET A 1 40.08 11.71 -3.85
CA MET A 1 39.05 10.81 -4.45
C MET A 1 38.10 10.16 -3.43
N VAL A 2 38.35 10.27 -2.11
CA VAL A 2 37.51 9.66 -1.04
C VAL A 2 36.09 10.23 -0.95
N ASN A 3 35.88 11.50 -1.36
CA ASN A 3 34.59 12.18 -1.22
C ASN A 3 33.46 11.67 -2.15
N LYS A 4 33.78 10.90 -3.20
CA LYS A 4 32.77 10.27 -4.06
C LYS A 4 32.33 8.89 -3.56
N LEU A 5 33.24 8.13 -2.93
CA LEU A 5 32.90 6.84 -2.29
C LEU A 5 32.03 7.02 -1.03
N SER A 6 32.34 8.03 -0.21
CA SER A 6 31.56 8.32 1.01
C SER A 6 30.10 8.72 0.71
N LYS A 7 29.87 9.50 -0.37
CA LYS A 7 28.54 9.89 -0.81
C LYS A 7 27.70 8.70 -1.31
N GLY A 8 28.33 7.71 -1.94
CA GLY A 8 27.63 6.50 -2.40
C GLY A 8 27.15 5.62 -1.24
N VAL A 9 27.98 5.45 -0.22
CA VAL A 9 27.66 4.65 0.96
C VAL A 9 26.62 5.35 1.85
N SER A 10 26.69 6.69 1.98
CA SER A 10 25.67 7.43 2.73
C SER A 10 24.30 7.39 2.05
N VAL A 11 24.24 7.50 0.72
CA VAL A 11 22.99 7.37 -0.04
C VAL A 11 22.40 5.97 0.09
N LEU A 12 23.23 4.91 0.06
CA LEU A 12 22.78 3.53 0.26
C LEU A 12 22.19 3.31 1.65
N SER A 13 22.84 3.84 2.69
CA SER A 13 22.35 3.78 4.07
C SER A 13 21.02 4.55 4.23
N THR A 14 20.91 5.75 3.67
CA THR A 14 19.67 6.55 3.71
C THR A 14 18.51 5.85 3.00
N VAL A 15 18.75 5.21 1.85
CA VAL A 15 17.73 4.43 1.12
C VAL A 15 17.28 3.23 1.95
N ALA A 16 18.21 2.49 2.57
CA ALA A 16 17.89 1.34 3.42
C ALA A 16 17.04 1.75 4.64
N ILE A 17 17.39 2.86 5.29
CA ILE A 17 16.62 3.42 6.41
C ILE A 17 15.23 3.86 5.92
N MET A 18 15.12 4.49 4.76
CA MET A 18 13.83 4.93 4.21
C MET A 18 12.92 3.76 3.84
N SER A 19 13.47 2.66 3.31
CA SER A 19 12.73 1.41 3.08
C SER A 19 12.26 0.77 4.39
N PHE A 20 13.09 0.77 5.44
CA PHE A 20 12.74 0.24 6.74
C PHE A 20 11.64 1.08 7.44
N LEU A 21 11.73 2.40 7.35
CA LEU A 21 10.69 3.30 7.86
C LEU A 21 9.39 3.16 7.06
N PHE A 22 9.45 3.01 5.74
CA PHE A 22 8.26 2.76 4.94
C PHE A 22 7.62 1.41 5.29
N ALA A 23 8.41 0.34 5.44
CA ALA A 23 7.92 -0.98 5.85
C ALA A 23 7.23 -0.94 7.22
N THR A 24 7.82 -0.27 8.20
CA THR A 24 7.24 -0.12 9.55
C THR A 24 5.97 0.74 9.55
N LYS A 25 5.92 1.82 8.76
CA LYS A 25 4.73 2.67 8.58
C LYS A 25 3.60 1.87 7.92
N VAL A 26 3.90 1.10 6.87
CA VAL A 26 2.96 0.23 6.17
C VAL A 26 2.38 -0.80 7.14
N SER A 27 3.19 -1.47 7.96
CA SER A 27 2.70 -2.40 8.99
C SER A 27 1.89 -1.74 10.11
N ALA A 28 2.25 -0.52 10.52
CA ALA A 28 1.52 0.21 11.56
C ALA A 28 0.15 0.69 11.08
N GLN A 29 0.05 1.11 9.82
CA GLN A 29 -1.21 1.50 9.18
C GLN A 29 -2.17 0.31 9.04
N PHE A 30 -1.65 -0.91 8.86
CA PHE A 30 -2.46 -2.13 8.94
C PHE A 30 -3.00 -2.38 10.36
N MET A 31 -2.20 -2.13 11.41
CA MET A 31 -2.62 -2.34 12.79
C MET A 31 -3.66 -1.31 13.28
N SER A 32 -3.56 -0.05 12.86
CA SER A 32 -4.56 0.99 13.17
C SER A 32 -5.90 0.70 12.50
N PHE A 33 -5.90 0.09 11.32
CA PHE A 33 -7.12 -0.27 10.62
C PHE A 33 -7.78 -1.54 11.25
N THR A 34 -7.00 -2.46 11.84
CA THR A 34 -7.47 -3.63 12.62
C THR A 34 -8.01 -3.34 14.00
N THR A 35 -7.74 -2.16 14.53
CA THR A 35 -8.13 -1.78 15.89
C THR A 35 -9.20 -0.70 15.89
N GLN A 36 -10.17 -0.78 14.98
CA GLN A 36 -11.46 -0.10 15.21
C GLN A 36 -12.17 -0.83 16.35
N ASN A 37 -11.91 -0.38 17.59
CA ASN A 37 -12.76 -0.71 18.73
C ASN A 37 -14.10 0.01 18.51
N TYR A 38 -15.03 -0.68 17.86
CA TYR A 38 -16.44 -0.35 17.95
C TYR A 38 -16.91 -0.81 19.32
N ASP A 39 -16.75 0.07 20.32
CA ASP A 39 -17.34 -0.12 21.64
C ASP A 39 -18.87 -0.06 21.46
N LEU A 40 -19.54 -1.20 21.59
CA LEU A 40 -20.97 -1.31 21.35
C LEU A 40 -21.66 -1.94 22.58
N PRO A 41 -22.48 -1.18 23.30
CA PRO A 41 -23.52 -1.74 24.14
C PRO A 41 -24.71 -2.15 23.25
N GLY A 42 -24.79 -3.43 22.86
CA GLY A 42 -26.03 -4.01 22.35
C GLY A 42 -25.86 -5.24 21.44
N PRO A 43 -26.77 -6.24 21.46
CA PRO A 43 -26.53 -7.58 20.90
C PRO A 43 -26.74 -7.73 19.37
N GLU A 44 -26.94 -6.64 18.62
CA GLU A 44 -27.55 -6.72 17.27
C GLU A 44 -26.61 -6.32 16.10
N GLU A 45 -25.38 -5.87 16.37
CA GLU A 45 -24.47 -5.30 15.35
C GLU A 45 -23.31 -6.22 14.89
N ASP A 46 -23.44 -7.54 15.06
CA ASP A 46 -22.29 -8.46 14.86
C ASP A 46 -21.84 -8.58 13.38
N LEU A 47 -22.74 -8.35 12.41
CA LEU A 47 -22.44 -8.47 10.99
C LEU A 47 -21.57 -7.31 10.45
N MET A 48 -21.79 -6.09 10.93
CA MET A 48 -21.06 -4.93 10.44
C MET A 48 -19.61 -4.96 10.91
N VAL A 49 -19.37 -5.35 12.15
CA VAL A 49 -18.02 -5.55 12.70
C VAL A 49 -17.28 -6.68 11.96
N TRP A 50 -17.96 -7.78 11.66
CA TRP A 50 -17.37 -8.89 10.90
C TRP A 50 -16.96 -8.48 9.48
N VAL A 51 -17.82 -7.72 8.79
CA VAL A 51 -17.54 -7.20 7.44
C VAL A 51 -16.36 -6.23 7.47
N LEU A 52 -16.31 -5.32 8.43
CA LEU A 52 -15.22 -4.36 8.58
C LEU A 52 -13.89 -5.06 8.88
N LYS A 53 -13.89 -6.10 9.71
CA LYS A 53 -12.71 -6.93 10.00
C LYS A 53 -12.15 -7.61 8.75
N ILE A 54 -13.03 -8.15 7.89
CA ILE A 54 -12.64 -8.78 6.62
C ILE A 54 -12.08 -7.74 5.65
N ILE A 55 -12.78 -6.62 5.45
CA ILE A 55 -12.36 -5.54 4.53
C ILE A 55 -10.98 -5.03 4.89
N ASN A 56 -10.74 -4.86 6.18
CA ASN A 56 -9.49 -4.34 6.66
C ASN A 56 -8.33 -5.34 6.53
N TRP A 57 -8.56 -6.61 6.81
CA TRP A 57 -7.59 -7.65 6.47
C TRP A 57 -7.28 -7.69 4.96
N LEU A 58 -8.29 -7.50 4.11
CA LEU A 58 -8.14 -7.43 2.64
C LEU A 58 -7.30 -6.24 2.19
N ILE A 59 -7.55 -5.03 2.71
CA ILE A 59 -6.77 -3.81 2.40
C ILE A 59 -5.33 -3.97 2.92
N GLY A 60 -5.18 -4.66 4.04
CA GLY A 60 -3.91 -5.15 4.59
C GLY A 60 -3.08 -5.91 3.57
N ALA A 61 -3.65 -7.01 3.12
CA ALA A 61 -3.01 -7.90 2.16
C ALA A 61 -2.80 -7.23 0.79
N SER A 62 -3.75 -6.43 0.31
CA SER A 62 -3.68 -5.82 -1.02
C SER A 62 -2.55 -4.80 -1.16
N ALA A 63 -2.31 -3.98 -0.14
CA ALA A 63 -1.24 -2.99 -0.17
C ALA A 63 0.16 -3.65 -0.19
N LEU A 64 0.36 -4.74 0.55
CA LEU A 64 1.61 -5.50 0.49
C LEU A 64 1.83 -6.12 -0.90
N VAL A 65 0.78 -6.71 -1.49
CA VAL A 65 0.82 -7.26 -2.85
C VAL A 65 1.09 -6.17 -3.89
N ALA A 66 0.48 -4.99 -3.75
CA ALA A 66 0.68 -3.87 -4.67
C ALA A 66 2.14 -3.40 -4.69
N VAL A 67 2.78 -3.28 -3.52
CA VAL A 67 4.20 -2.86 -3.43
C VAL A 67 5.11 -3.88 -4.11
N VAL A 68 4.91 -5.19 -3.88
CA VAL A 68 5.71 -6.25 -4.52
C VAL A 68 5.55 -6.22 -6.05
N MET A 69 4.33 -6.03 -6.55
CA MET A 69 4.05 -5.93 -7.98
C MET A 69 4.68 -4.70 -8.63
N ILE A 70 4.71 -3.56 -7.94
CA ILE A 70 5.40 -2.34 -8.43
C ILE A 70 6.90 -2.58 -8.55
N VAL A 71 7.53 -3.20 -7.54
CA VAL A 71 8.98 -3.51 -7.57
C VAL A 71 9.31 -4.48 -8.71
N PHE A 72 8.54 -5.56 -8.85
CA PHE A 72 8.80 -6.57 -9.88
C PHE A 72 8.60 -6.03 -11.30
N SER A 73 7.56 -5.23 -11.52
CA SER A 73 7.31 -4.56 -12.80
C SER A 73 8.37 -3.49 -13.12
N GLY A 74 8.83 -2.74 -12.12
CA GLY A 74 9.92 -1.76 -12.25
C GLY A 74 11.24 -2.39 -12.67
N PHE A 75 11.65 -3.50 -12.06
CA PHE A 75 12.85 -4.24 -12.47
C PHE A 75 12.75 -4.75 -13.91
N ARG A 76 11.58 -5.28 -14.30
CA ARG A 76 11.34 -5.75 -15.66
C ARG A 76 11.34 -4.61 -16.68
N TYR A 77 10.90 -3.42 -16.30
CA TYR A 77 10.96 -2.22 -17.13
C TYR A 77 12.40 -1.77 -17.38
N ILE A 78 13.22 -1.69 -16.33
CA ILE A 78 14.64 -1.28 -16.44
C ILE A 78 15.46 -2.29 -17.26
N THR A 79 15.18 -3.58 -17.12
CA THR A 79 15.93 -4.66 -17.80
C THR A 79 15.47 -4.91 -19.24
N ALA A 80 14.40 -4.25 -19.72
CA ALA A 80 13.86 -4.45 -21.07
C ALA A 80 14.76 -3.92 -22.20
N ALA A 81 15.78 -3.11 -21.88
CA ALA A 81 16.96 -2.77 -22.70
C ALA A 81 16.72 -2.53 -24.21
N GLY A 82 15.57 -1.96 -24.60
CA GLY A 82 15.28 -1.54 -25.98
C GLY A 82 14.32 -2.44 -26.78
N ASP A 83 13.81 -3.54 -26.22
CA ASP A 83 12.72 -4.31 -26.86
C ASP A 83 11.38 -3.60 -26.61
N GLU A 84 10.86 -2.92 -27.63
CA GLU A 84 9.63 -2.11 -27.58
C GLU A 84 8.42 -2.90 -27.09
N ASN A 85 8.34 -4.20 -27.42
CA ASN A 85 7.27 -5.08 -26.93
C ASN A 85 7.36 -5.31 -25.43
N ARG A 86 8.58 -5.47 -24.89
CA ARG A 86 8.78 -5.67 -23.44
C ARG A 86 8.55 -4.39 -22.65
N ILE A 87 8.95 -3.25 -23.20
CA ILE A 87 8.71 -1.93 -22.61
C ILE A 87 7.20 -1.64 -22.57
N SER A 88 6.49 -1.80 -23.68
CA SER A 88 5.04 -1.56 -23.75
C SER A 88 4.26 -2.44 -22.75
N LYS A 89 4.64 -3.72 -22.63
CA LYS A 89 4.01 -4.64 -21.68
C LYS A 89 4.33 -4.29 -20.21
N ALA A 90 5.56 -3.89 -19.92
CA ALA A 90 5.97 -3.44 -18.58
C ALA A 90 5.27 -2.15 -18.17
N THR A 91 5.15 -1.17 -19.08
CA THR A 91 4.42 0.08 -18.84
C THR A 91 2.94 -0.16 -18.56
N LYS A 92 2.26 -1.00 -19.36
CA LYS A 92 0.86 -1.36 -19.08
C LYS A 92 0.70 -1.98 -17.70
N THR A 93 1.60 -2.91 -17.34
CA THR A 93 1.59 -3.57 -16.03
C THR A 93 1.80 -2.55 -14.90
N LEU A 94 2.72 -1.61 -15.08
CA LEU A 94 3.00 -0.54 -14.13
C LEU A 94 1.79 0.39 -13.96
N THR A 95 1.12 0.78 -15.06
CA THR A 95 -0.11 1.58 -15.01
C THR A 95 -1.20 0.87 -14.21
N PHE A 96 -1.44 -0.42 -14.45
CA PHE A 96 -2.43 -1.17 -13.67
C PHE A 96 -2.07 -1.26 -12.19
N ALA A 97 -0.78 -1.42 -11.85
CA ALA A 97 -0.34 -1.45 -10.46
C ALA A 97 -0.54 -0.10 -9.75
N ILE A 98 -0.25 1.01 -10.43
CA ILE A 98 -0.46 2.37 -9.91
C ILE A 98 -1.96 2.65 -9.74
N VAL A 99 -2.78 2.29 -10.72
CA VAL A 99 -4.24 2.48 -10.65
C VAL A 99 -4.82 1.68 -9.48
N GLY A 100 -4.40 0.44 -9.26
CA GLY A 100 -4.82 -0.35 -8.10
C GLY A 100 -4.43 0.28 -6.76
N LEU A 101 -3.23 0.84 -6.66
CA LEU A 101 -2.78 1.57 -5.48
C LEU A 101 -3.67 2.79 -5.21
N VAL A 102 -3.92 3.62 -6.23
CA VAL A 102 -4.76 4.82 -6.13
C VAL A 102 -6.20 4.45 -5.73
N LEU A 103 -6.73 3.36 -6.28
CA LEU A 103 -8.08 2.89 -5.96
C LEU A 103 -8.21 2.48 -4.49
N CYS A 104 -7.18 1.86 -3.91
CA CYS A 104 -7.17 1.52 -2.48
C CYS A 104 -7.21 2.77 -1.59
N PHE A 105 -6.47 3.83 -1.96
CA PHE A 105 -6.51 5.11 -1.24
C PHE A 105 -7.91 5.75 -1.29
N ILE A 106 -8.52 5.76 -2.47
CA ILE A 106 -9.86 6.32 -2.68
C ILE A 106 -10.91 5.50 -1.90
N SER A 107 -10.83 4.17 -1.92
CA SER A 107 -11.73 3.28 -1.18
C SER A 107 -11.75 3.60 0.32
N GLY A 108 -10.59 3.81 0.94
CA GLY A 108 -10.50 4.20 2.35
C GLY A 108 -11.22 5.52 2.64
N MET A 109 -11.11 6.52 1.75
CA MET A 109 -11.84 7.78 1.92
C MET A 109 -13.36 7.61 1.82
N ILE A 110 -13.84 6.83 0.84
CA ILE A 110 -15.28 6.55 0.68
C ILE A 110 -15.85 5.83 1.89
N VAL A 111 -15.16 4.80 2.42
CA VAL A 111 -15.66 4.04 3.57
C VAL A 111 -15.81 4.95 4.79
N ASN A 112 -14.80 5.77 5.09
CA ASN A 112 -14.87 6.74 6.18
C ASN A 112 -15.98 7.78 5.97
N PHE A 113 -16.19 8.23 4.74
CA PHE A 113 -17.27 9.16 4.40
C PHE A 113 -18.65 8.54 4.64
N VAL A 114 -18.88 7.29 4.24
CA VAL A 114 -20.14 6.58 4.47
C VAL A 114 -20.38 6.35 5.97
N LEU A 115 -19.37 5.86 6.70
CA LEU A 115 -19.48 5.67 8.16
C LEU A 115 -19.81 6.98 8.88
N SER A 116 -19.15 8.08 8.52
CA SER A 116 -19.29 9.34 9.23
C SER A 116 -20.58 10.10 8.88
N ASN A 117 -21.07 9.99 7.65
CA ASN A 117 -22.25 10.73 7.20
C ASN A 117 -23.56 9.94 7.33
N ILE A 118 -23.53 8.60 7.33
CA ILE A 118 -24.74 7.77 7.31
C ILE A 118 -24.95 7.03 8.64
N LEU A 119 -23.88 6.55 9.30
CA LEU A 119 -24.00 5.71 10.50
C LEU A 119 -23.85 6.48 11.82
N ASN A 120 -23.27 7.69 11.81
CA ASN A 120 -23.14 8.55 12.98
C ASN A 120 -24.17 9.72 12.95
N GLN A 121 -25.41 9.41 12.56
CA GLN A 121 -26.59 10.22 12.86
C GLN A 121 -27.37 9.56 13.98
#